data_AF-A0A1T5E0E7-F1
#
_entry.id   AF-A0A1T5E0E7-F1
#
_cell.length_a   1.000
_cell.length_b   1.000
_cell.length_c   1.000
_cell.angle_alpha   90.00
_cell.angle_beta   90.00
_cell.angle_gamma   90.00
#
_symmetry.space_group_name_H-M   'P 1'
#
loop_
_entity.id
_entity.type
_entity.pdbx_description
1 polymer ?
#
loop_
_entity_poly.entity_id
_entity_poly.type
_entity_poly.pdbx_seq_one_letter_code
_entity_poly.pdbx_strand_id
1 'polypeptide(L)'
;MKKIIFNLYLIIIALSSISCANIPREAPVLSQQLNTEIQELENSHLSLVHTFFELKRKNAKEYINTVWLPLFAENYFKQQDISNMWDLVVNEGSSEDRLQFILATAPALQQEINLQYETMIAPLDKLEYQLEKALEEKYTNARSINNTVTSFLFSASKIDENRQRYLDMVGISDDNISRTINKTALITEKMLNTANTVDNGYEEIQENIENYKEQLNYILNQI
;
A
#
# COMPACT_ATOMS: atom_id res chain seq x y z
N MET A 1 61.38 7.41 -7.87
CA MET A 1 60.01 8.00 -7.76
C MET A 1 58.94 7.17 -8.47
N LYS A 2 59.07 6.81 -9.77
CA LYS A 2 58.07 5.98 -10.50
C LYS A 2 57.80 4.59 -9.88
N LYS A 3 58.81 3.90 -9.35
CA LYS A 3 58.64 2.58 -8.68
C LYS A 3 57.90 2.66 -7.33
N ILE A 4 58.04 3.78 -6.60
CA ILE A 4 57.35 4.00 -5.33
C ILE A 4 55.87 4.34 -5.59
N ILE A 5 55.59 5.15 -6.60
CA ILE A 5 54.22 5.45 -7.05
C ILE A 5 53.51 4.18 -7.56
N PHE A 6 54.21 3.31 -8.29
CA PHE A 6 53.67 2.03 -8.77
C PHE A 6 53.35 1.05 -7.62
N ASN A 7 54.23 0.94 -6.62
CA ASN A 7 53.96 0.13 -5.42
C ASN A 7 52.84 0.71 -4.55
N LEU A 8 52.70 2.04 -4.47
CA LEU A 8 51.59 2.68 -3.74
C LEU A 8 50.25 2.39 -4.43
N TYR A 9 50.22 2.38 -5.78
CA TYR A 9 49.03 2.06 -6.57
C TYR A 9 48.60 0.60 -6.40
N LEU A 10 49.55 -0.34 -6.32
CA LEU A 10 49.28 -1.75 -6.04
C LEU A 10 48.72 -1.98 -4.62
N ILE A 11 49.21 -1.23 -3.62
CA ILE A 11 48.71 -1.30 -2.24
C ILE A 11 47.29 -0.74 -2.14
N ILE A 12 46.99 0.36 -2.86
CA ILE A 12 45.65 0.97 -2.88
C ILE A 12 44.63 0.02 -3.54
N ILE A 13 44.99 -0.64 -4.65
CA ILE A 13 44.13 -1.65 -5.31
C ILE A 13 43.89 -2.87 -4.40
N ALA A 14 44.93 -3.32 -3.68
CA ALA A 14 44.79 -4.42 -2.72
C ALA A 14 43.91 -4.07 -1.52
N LEU A 15 43.96 -2.83 -1.01
CA LEU A 15 43.10 -2.38 0.09
C LEU A 15 41.63 -2.21 -0.32
N SER A 16 41.33 -1.88 -1.58
CA SER A 16 39.95 -1.78 -2.09
C SER A 16 39.24 -3.14 -2.27
N SER A 17 39.93 -4.27 -2.01
CA SER A 17 39.36 -5.62 -2.16
C SER A 17 38.77 -6.19 -0.86
N ILE A 18 38.79 -5.44 0.26
CA ILE A 18 38.37 -5.95 1.58
C ILE A 18 36.90 -5.62 1.91
N SER A 19 36.19 -4.90 1.04
CA SER A 19 34.74 -4.69 1.19
C SER A 19 33.91 -5.84 0.62
N CYS A 20 34.17 -7.08 1.05
CA CYS A 20 33.11 -8.08 1.09
C CYS A 20 32.31 -7.80 2.36
N ALA A 21 31.28 -6.95 2.26
CA ALA A 21 30.39 -6.70 3.39
C ALA A 21 29.69 -8.03 3.74
N ASN A 22 30.10 -8.63 4.85
CA ASN A 22 29.44 -9.82 5.41
C ASN A 22 28.02 -9.42 5.81
N ILE A 23 27.00 -10.10 5.28
CA ILE A 23 25.62 -9.77 5.63
C ILE A 23 25.35 -10.29 7.05
N PRO A 24 24.97 -9.41 8.00
CA PRO A 24 24.71 -9.83 9.37
C PRO A 24 23.49 -10.76 9.43
N ARG A 25 23.54 -11.76 10.31
CA ARG A 25 22.45 -12.76 10.49
C ARG A 25 21.15 -12.13 10.98
N GLU A 26 21.23 -10.93 11.52
CA GLU A 26 20.12 -10.14 12.04
C GLU A 26 19.35 -9.44 10.91
N ALA A 27 19.96 -9.21 9.74
CA ALA A 27 19.32 -8.50 8.63
C ALA A 27 18.01 -9.14 8.13
N PRO A 28 17.92 -10.48 7.93
CA PRO A 28 16.67 -11.14 7.56
C PRO A 28 15.58 -10.98 8.64
N VAL A 29 15.97 -11.00 9.92
CA VAL A 29 15.04 -10.85 11.05
C VAL A 29 14.49 -9.43 11.11
N LEU A 30 15.34 -8.42 10.93
CA LEU A 30 14.90 -7.02 10.82
C LEU A 30 13.97 -6.81 9.62
N SER A 31 14.25 -7.47 8.49
CA SER A 31 13.39 -7.42 7.31
C SER A 31 12.01 -8.09 7.56
N GLN A 32 11.96 -9.17 8.35
CA GLN A 32 10.69 -9.75 8.80
C GLN A 32 9.92 -8.80 9.72
N GLN A 33 10.60 -8.13 10.65
CA GLN A 33 9.97 -7.12 11.51
C GLN A 33 9.39 -5.96 10.70
N LEU A 34 10.11 -5.51 9.66
CA LEU A 34 9.63 -4.49 8.73
C LEU A 34 8.32 -4.92 8.04
N ASN A 35 8.11 -6.22 7.78
CA ASN A 35 6.84 -6.70 7.23
C ASN A 35 5.66 -6.44 8.17
N THR A 36 5.86 -6.64 9.48
CA THR A 36 4.84 -6.35 10.50
C THR A 36 4.57 -4.85 10.58
N GLU A 37 5.61 -4.02 10.58
CA GLU A 37 5.46 -2.55 10.57
C GLU A 37 4.70 -2.05 9.33
N ILE A 38 4.98 -2.61 8.16
CA ILE A 38 4.23 -2.31 6.92
C ILE A 38 2.73 -2.63 7.09
N GLN A 39 2.40 -3.75 7.74
CA GLN A 39 1.01 -4.14 8.00
C GLN A 39 0.32 -3.20 9.01
N GLU A 40 1.02 -2.81 10.08
CA GLU A 40 0.48 -1.88 11.07
C GLU A 40 0.24 -0.49 10.47
N LEU A 41 1.14 -0.02 9.60
CA LEU A 41 0.96 1.22 8.85
C LEU A 41 -0.23 1.16 7.88
N GLU A 42 -0.41 0.06 7.15
CA GLU A 42 -1.60 -0.14 6.30
C GLU A 42 -2.88 -0.01 7.11
N ASN A 43 -2.97 -0.73 8.23
CA ASN A 43 -4.14 -0.71 9.11
C ASN A 43 -4.41 0.71 9.67
N SER A 44 -3.36 1.42 10.07
CA SER A 44 -3.46 2.80 10.56
C SER A 44 -3.98 3.75 9.48
N HIS A 45 -3.46 3.66 8.27
CA HIS A 45 -3.90 4.50 7.15
C HIS A 45 -5.33 4.17 6.71
N LEU A 46 -5.72 2.89 6.63
CA LEU A 46 -7.10 2.50 6.35
C LEU A 46 -8.04 3.05 7.44
N SER A 47 -7.68 2.93 8.71
CA SER A 47 -8.46 3.48 9.82
C SER A 47 -8.63 5.01 9.72
N LEU A 48 -7.57 5.73 9.32
CA LEU A 48 -7.64 7.17 9.09
C LEU A 48 -8.59 7.52 7.94
N VAL A 49 -8.52 6.78 6.83
CA VAL A 49 -9.41 6.96 5.67
C VAL A 49 -10.87 6.78 6.08
N HIS A 50 -11.20 5.66 6.73
CA HIS A 50 -12.55 5.41 7.21
C HIS A 50 -13.05 6.51 8.16
N THR A 51 -12.23 6.88 9.15
CA THR A 51 -12.59 7.91 10.14
C THR A 51 -12.84 9.26 9.47
N PHE A 52 -12.01 9.62 8.50
CA PHE A 52 -12.16 10.85 7.73
C PHE A 52 -13.48 10.86 6.95
N PHE A 53 -13.78 9.79 6.20
CA PHE A 53 -14.99 9.73 5.39
C PHE A 53 -16.27 9.62 6.22
N GLU A 54 -16.23 8.92 7.35
CA GLU A 54 -17.33 8.93 8.33
C GLU A 54 -17.63 10.34 8.85
N LEU A 55 -16.60 11.12 9.18
CA LEU A 55 -16.77 12.52 9.58
C LEU A 55 -17.37 13.36 8.44
N LYS A 56 -16.93 13.15 7.19
CA LYS A 56 -17.48 13.86 6.03
C LYS A 56 -18.95 13.50 5.78
N ARG A 57 -19.31 12.22 5.85
CA ARG A 57 -20.71 11.77 5.77
C ARG A 57 -21.56 12.40 6.88
N LYS A 58 -21.07 12.42 8.12
CA LYS A 58 -21.76 13.08 9.24
C LYS A 58 -21.99 14.57 8.97
N ASN A 59 -20.97 15.28 8.50
CA ASN A 59 -21.09 16.71 8.19
C ASN A 59 -22.06 16.97 7.03
N ALA A 60 -22.06 16.12 6.00
CA ALA A 60 -23.02 16.20 4.90
C ALA A 60 -24.46 16.01 5.39
N LYS A 61 -24.70 14.99 6.23
CA LYS A 61 -26.01 14.76 6.85
C LYS A 61 -26.44 15.95 7.72
N GLU A 62 -25.53 16.51 8.50
CA GLU A 62 -25.80 17.69 9.32
C GLU A 62 -26.19 18.89 8.46
N TYR A 63 -25.44 19.16 7.39
CA TYR A 63 -25.75 20.21 6.43
C TYR A 63 -27.13 20.01 5.78
N ILE A 64 -27.44 18.79 5.36
CA ILE A 64 -28.74 18.47 4.76
C ILE A 64 -29.87 18.81 5.74
N ASN A 65 -29.75 18.39 7.00
CA ASN A 65 -30.82 18.57 7.98
C ASN A 65 -30.95 19.99 8.51
N THR A 66 -29.84 20.70 8.70
CA THR A 66 -29.83 21.99 9.40
C THR A 66 -29.84 23.19 8.47
N VAL A 67 -29.40 23.03 7.22
CA VAL A 67 -29.29 24.12 6.25
C VAL A 67 -30.17 23.87 5.03
N TRP A 68 -29.95 22.76 4.35
CA TRP A 68 -30.62 22.52 3.07
C TRP A 68 -32.11 22.23 3.24
N LEU A 69 -32.49 21.36 4.18
CA LEU A 69 -33.88 20.94 4.39
C LEU A 69 -34.79 22.11 4.78
N PRO A 70 -34.41 23.01 5.71
CA PRO A 70 -35.20 24.22 5.98
C PRO A 70 -35.40 25.10 4.74
N LEU A 71 -34.34 25.35 3.96
CA LEU A 71 -34.41 26.15 2.74
C LEU A 71 -35.27 25.49 1.66
N PHE A 72 -35.13 24.17 1.51
CA PHE A 72 -35.95 23.37 0.60
C PHE A 72 -37.43 23.43 0.98
N ALA A 73 -37.76 23.22 2.26
CA ALA A 73 -39.13 23.31 2.75
C ALA A 73 -39.72 24.71 2.55
N GLU A 74 -38.98 25.76 2.92
CA GLU A 74 -39.42 27.14 2.70
C GLU A 74 -39.71 27.42 1.22
N ASN A 75 -38.82 26.99 0.33
CA ASN A 75 -39.00 27.18 -1.11
C ASN A 75 -40.15 26.35 -1.67
N TYR A 76 -40.36 25.12 -1.18
CA TYR A 76 -41.46 24.25 -1.60
C TYR A 76 -42.82 24.88 -1.26
N PHE A 77 -43.00 25.34 -0.03
CA PHE A 77 -44.26 25.96 0.40
C PHE A 77 -44.50 27.36 -0.18
N LYS A 78 -43.46 28.02 -0.71
CA LYS A 78 -43.60 29.28 -1.47
C LYS A 78 -44.03 29.10 -2.92
N GLN A 79 -44.03 27.88 -3.46
CA GLN A 79 -44.53 27.63 -4.82
C GLN A 79 -46.01 27.96 -4.88
N GLN A 80 -46.44 28.74 -5.89
CA GLN A 80 -47.79 29.32 -5.95
C GLN A 80 -48.90 28.27 -5.74
N ASP A 81 -48.83 27.15 -6.46
CA ASP A 81 -49.85 26.11 -6.39
C ASP A 81 -49.87 25.42 -5.01
N ILE A 82 -48.70 25.19 -4.43
CA ILE A 82 -48.56 24.59 -3.10
C ILE A 82 -49.04 25.54 -2.03
N SER A 83 -48.67 26.82 -2.08
CA SER A 83 -49.12 27.85 -1.14
C SER A 83 -50.63 27.99 -1.17
N ASN A 84 -51.23 28.10 -2.35
CA ASN A 84 -52.68 28.21 -2.51
C ASN A 84 -53.41 27.00 -1.92
N MET A 85 -52.93 25.78 -2.22
CA MET A 85 -53.52 24.55 -1.70
C MET A 85 -53.33 24.43 -0.19
N TRP A 86 -52.16 24.79 0.33
CA TRP A 86 -51.86 24.79 1.75
C TRP A 86 -52.76 25.75 2.52
N ASP A 87 -52.93 26.98 2.03
CA ASP A 87 -53.80 27.98 2.65
C ASP A 87 -55.26 27.53 2.67
N LEU A 88 -55.74 26.91 1.58
CA LEU A 88 -57.09 26.34 1.50
C LEU A 88 -57.28 25.23 2.56
N VAL A 89 -56.36 24.28 2.60
CA VAL A 89 -56.44 23.10 3.50
C VAL A 89 -56.28 23.48 4.98
N VAL A 90 -55.48 24.50 5.28
CA VAL A 90 -55.27 24.98 6.66
C VAL A 90 -56.46 25.83 7.15
N ASN A 91 -56.90 26.81 6.35
CA ASN A 91 -57.91 27.78 6.80
C ASN A 91 -59.34 27.25 6.68
N GLU A 92 -59.62 26.48 5.63
CA GLU A 92 -60.99 26.07 5.27
C GLU A 92 -61.18 24.54 5.33
N GLY A 93 -60.10 23.77 5.23
CA GLY A 93 -60.12 22.31 5.21
C GLY A 93 -60.38 21.64 6.56
N SER A 94 -60.94 20.43 6.48
CA SER A 94 -61.12 19.53 7.63
C SER A 94 -59.80 18.86 8.05
N SER A 95 -59.82 18.18 9.20
CA SER A 95 -58.69 17.34 9.62
C SER A 95 -58.36 16.24 8.59
N GLU A 96 -59.37 15.74 7.85
CA GLU A 96 -59.16 14.74 6.81
C GLU A 96 -58.46 15.36 5.59
N ASP A 97 -58.85 16.57 5.18
CA ASP A 97 -58.23 17.27 4.04
C ASP A 97 -56.74 17.56 4.31
N ARG A 98 -56.40 17.91 5.55
CA ARG A 98 -55.01 18.10 5.99
C ARG A 98 -54.20 16.81 5.92
N LEU A 99 -54.79 15.70 6.35
CA LEU A 99 -54.14 14.39 6.24
C LEU A 99 -53.93 14.00 4.78
N GLN A 100 -54.94 14.18 3.92
CA GLN A 100 -54.83 13.88 2.48
C GLN A 100 -53.77 14.74 1.79
N PHE A 101 -53.66 16.02 2.14
CA PHE A 101 -52.59 16.88 1.64
C PHE A 101 -51.20 16.34 2.02
N ILE A 102 -51.00 15.95 3.27
CA ILE A 102 -49.73 15.37 3.74
C ILE A 102 -49.45 14.05 3.00
N LEU A 103 -50.43 13.15 2.90
CA LEU A 103 -50.26 11.87 2.21
C LEU A 103 -49.96 12.03 0.71
N ALA A 104 -50.50 13.07 0.07
CA ALA A 104 -50.24 13.36 -1.33
C ALA A 104 -48.84 13.98 -1.56
N THR A 105 -48.37 14.83 -0.65
CA THR A 105 -47.12 15.60 -0.82
C THR A 105 -45.89 14.94 -0.20
N ALA A 106 -46.05 14.21 0.91
CA ALA A 106 -44.94 13.60 1.63
C ALA A 106 -44.09 12.64 0.77
N PRO A 107 -44.64 11.79 -0.12
CA PRO A 107 -43.82 10.92 -0.95
C PRO A 107 -42.87 11.67 -1.88
N ALA A 108 -43.35 12.75 -2.52
CA ALA A 108 -42.53 13.57 -3.41
C ALA A 108 -41.43 14.31 -2.63
N LEU A 109 -41.77 14.90 -1.48
CA LEU A 109 -40.80 15.55 -0.59
C LEU A 109 -39.72 14.56 -0.11
N GLN A 110 -40.13 13.35 0.29
CA GLN A 110 -39.21 12.31 0.73
C GLN A 110 -38.26 11.88 -0.40
N GLN A 111 -38.75 11.80 -1.63
CA GLN A 111 -37.93 11.48 -2.80
C GLN A 111 -36.83 12.52 -3.03
N GLU A 112 -37.17 13.80 -2.98
CA GLU A 112 -36.19 14.90 -3.13
C GLU A 112 -35.17 14.90 -1.99
N ILE A 113 -35.61 14.66 -0.75
CA ILE A 113 -34.71 14.54 0.40
C ILE A 113 -33.73 13.37 0.19
N ASN A 114 -34.24 12.20 -0.22
CA ASN A 114 -33.41 11.02 -0.48
C ASN A 114 -32.41 11.27 -1.61
N LEU A 115 -32.84 11.91 -2.69
CA LEU A 115 -31.98 12.26 -3.82
C LEU A 115 -30.85 13.21 -3.37
N GLN A 116 -31.16 14.17 -2.51
CA GLN A 116 -30.15 15.07 -1.95
C GLN A 116 -29.12 14.31 -1.09
N TYR A 117 -29.57 13.36 -0.27
CA TYR A 117 -28.66 12.49 0.49
C TYR A 117 -27.76 11.68 -0.44
N GLU A 118 -28.33 11.03 -1.47
CA GLU A 118 -27.56 10.26 -2.44
C GLU A 118 -26.53 11.12 -3.17
N THR A 119 -26.93 12.31 -3.61
CA THR A 119 -26.08 13.27 -4.33
C THR A 119 -24.85 13.70 -3.50
N MET A 120 -25.01 13.87 -2.19
CA MET A 120 -23.92 14.32 -1.32
C MET A 120 -23.07 13.16 -0.77
N ILE A 121 -23.66 11.96 -0.60
CA ILE A 121 -22.98 10.83 0.04
C ILE A 121 -22.28 9.93 -0.98
N ALA A 122 -22.90 9.63 -2.13
CA ALA A 122 -22.34 8.71 -3.12
C ALA A 122 -20.93 9.10 -3.62
N PRO A 123 -20.60 10.39 -3.84
CA PRO A 123 -19.23 10.78 -4.20
C PRO A 123 -18.21 10.49 -3.09
N LEU A 124 -18.62 10.59 -1.82
CA LEU A 124 -17.75 10.28 -0.68
C LEU A 124 -17.44 8.79 -0.63
N ASP A 125 -18.45 7.94 -0.79
CA ASP A 125 -18.27 6.47 -0.79
C ASP A 125 -17.40 6.02 -1.97
N LYS A 126 -17.57 6.65 -3.13
CA LYS A 126 -16.71 6.38 -4.29
C LYS A 126 -15.25 6.75 -4.03
N LEU A 127 -15.00 7.91 -3.42
CA LEU A 127 -13.64 8.37 -3.12
C LEU A 127 -12.99 7.52 -2.03
N GLU A 128 -13.74 7.13 -1.00
CA GLU A 128 -13.27 6.23 0.05
C GLU A 128 -12.82 4.90 -0.55
N TYR A 129 -13.68 4.26 -1.35
CA TYR A 129 -13.35 3.00 -2.03
C TYR A 129 -12.10 3.12 -2.93
N GLN A 130 -11.98 4.20 -3.70
CA GLN A 130 -10.82 4.41 -4.57
C GLN A 130 -9.53 4.56 -3.76
N LEU A 131 -9.59 5.26 -2.63
CA LEU A 131 -8.43 5.48 -1.79
C LEU A 131 -8.02 4.20 -1.04
N GLU A 132 -8.98 3.43 -0.54
CA GLU A 132 -8.74 2.10 0.04
C GLU A 132 -8.02 1.20 -0.96
N LYS A 133 -8.52 1.10 -2.20
CA LYS A 133 -7.89 0.28 -3.24
C LYS A 133 -6.46 0.72 -3.56
N ALA A 134 -6.23 2.02 -3.66
CA ALA A 134 -4.89 2.56 -3.89
C ALA A 134 -3.93 2.26 -2.72
N LEU A 135 -4.42 2.30 -1.48
CA LEU A 135 -3.62 1.93 -0.30
C LEU A 135 -3.32 0.43 -0.29
N GLU A 136 -4.33 -0.43 -0.45
CA GLU A 136 -4.18 -1.89 -0.49
C GLU A 136 -3.15 -2.32 -1.54
N GLU A 137 -3.22 -1.75 -2.75
CA GLU A 137 -2.27 -2.03 -3.84
C GLU A 137 -0.85 -1.63 -3.43
N LYS A 138 -0.68 -0.41 -2.93
CA LYS A 138 0.63 0.11 -2.52
C LYS A 138 1.27 -0.71 -1.39
N TYR A 139 0.49 -1.09 -0.39
CA TYR A 139 0.96 -1.89 0.73
C TYR A 139 1.22 -3.35 0.36
N THR A 140 0.42 -3.91 -0.55
CA THR A 140 0.68 -5.24 -1.12
C THR A 140 1.99 -5.26 -1.89
N ASN A 141 2.26 -4.23 -2.70
CA ASN A 141 3.54 -4.07 -3.39
C ASN A 141 4.70 -3.93 -2.40
N ALA A 142 4.56 -3.09 -1.37
CA ALA A 142 5.59 -2.91 -0.34
C ALA A 142 5.91 -4.21 0.41
N ARG A 143 4.89 -4.98 0.83
CA ARG A 143 5.07 -6.31 1.44
C ARG A 143 5.78 -7.27 0.50
N SER A 144 5.38 -7.31 -0.77
CA SER A 144 5.99 -8.20 -1.75
C SER A 144 7.47 -7.89 -1.99
N ILE A 145 7.82 -6.61 -2.11
CA ILE A 145 9.21 -6.15 -2.18
C ILE A 145 9.96 -6.56 -0.91
N ASN A 146 9.39 -6.32 0.27
CA ASN A 146 10.02 -6.68 1.54
C ASN A 146 10.20 -8.19 1.72
N ASN A 147 9.22 -9.02 1.33
CA ASN A 147 9.32 -10.48 1.39
C ASN A 147 10.44 -11.00 0.47
N THR A 148 10.55 -10.40 -0.71
CA THR A 148 11.62 -10.63 -1.67
C THR A 148 12.99 -10.29 -1.05
N VAL A 149 13.15 -9.08 -0.48
CA VAL A 149 14.38 -8.68 0.22
C VAL A 149 14.70 -9.61 1.39
N THR A 150 13.69 -9.96 2.19
CA THR A 150 13.80 -10.90 3.32
C THR A 150 14.36 -12.24 2.85
N SER A 151 13.80 -12.81 1.78
CA SER A 151 14.29 -14.06 1.19
C SER A 151 15.75 -13.95 0.75
N PHE A 152 16.18 -12.79 0.24
CA PHE A 152 17.56 -12.58 -0.19
C PHE A 152 18.51 -12.51 0.98
N LEU A 153 18.14 -11.76 2.01
CA LEU A 153 18.91 -11.66 3.23
C LEU A 153 19.09 -13.05 3.85
N PHE A 154 18.05 -13.89 3.88
CA PHE A 154 18.16 -15.27 4.36
C PHE A 154 19.14 -16.10 3.53
N SER A 155 19.03 -16.05 2.20
CA SER A 155 19.93 -16.76 1.30
C SER A 155 21.38 -16.30 1.46
N ALA A 156 21.62 -14.99 1.50
CA ALA A 156 22.94 -14.40 1.63
C ALA A 156 23.59 -14.73 2.99
N SER A 157 22.85 -14.55 4.09
CA SER A 157 23.30 -14.93 5.44
C SER A 157 23.68 -16.42 5.51
N LYS A 158 22.92 -17.31 4.87
CA LYS A 158 23.21 -18.75 4.84
C LYS A 158 24.47 -19.07 4.03
N ILE A 159 24.71 -18.37 2.92
CA ILE A 159 25.92 -18.52 2.11
C ILE A 159 27.15 -18.06 2.88
N ASP A 160 27.07 -16.91 3.55
CA ASP A 160 28.15 -16.39 4.39
C ASP A 160 28.47 -17.33 5.56
N GLU A 161 27.44 -17.88 6.23
CA GLU A 161 27.61 -18.93 7.25
C GLU A 161 28.27 -20.20 6.71
N ASN A 162 27.85 -20.67 5.53
CA ASN A 162 28.43 -21.83 4.88
C ASN A 162 29.91 -21.59 4.55
N ARG A 163 30.23 -20.44 3.95
CA ARG A 163 31.59 -20.05 3.61
C ARG A 163 32.48 -20.01 4.85
N GLN A 164 32.02 -19.40 5.94
CA GLN A 164 32.77 -19.36 7.19
C GLN A 164 33.01 -20.77 7.73
N ARG A 165 31.99 -21.65 7.74
CA ARG A 165 32.15 -23.05 8.16
C ARG A 165 33.17 -23.82 7.35
N TYR A 166 33.21 -23.67 6.02
CA TYR A 166 34.18 -24.36 5.18
C TYR A 166 35.60 -23.82 5.40
N LEU A 167 35.76 -22.51 5.57
CA LEU A 167 37.04 -21.88 5.91
C LEU A 167 37.55 -22.33 7.28
N ASP A 168 36.65 -22.50 8.26
CA ASP A 168 36.99 -22.98 9.60
C ASP A 168 37.31 -24.49 9.63
N MET A 169 36.67 -25.28 8.76
CA MET A 169 36.81 -26.74 8.73
C MET A 169 38.04 -27.23 7.96
N VAL A 170 38.46 -26.53 6.90
CA VAL A 170 39.54 -27.01 6.04
C VAL A 170 40.31 -25.83 5.43
N GLY A 171 41.61 -25.73 5.71
CA GLY A 171 42.55 -24.92 4.92
C GLY A 171 42.78 -25.48 3.50
N ILE A 172 41.80 -26.18 2.93
CA ILE A 172 41.86 -26.80 1.60
C ILE A 172 40.67 -26.29 0.79
N SER A 173 41.01 -25.43 -0.16
CA SER A 173 40.15 -24.93 -1.24
C SER A 173 39.81 -26.08 -2.18
N ASP A 174 38.63 -26.69 -2.04
CA ASP A 174 38.05 -27.40 -3.18
C ASP A 174 37.56 -26.34 -4.20
N ASP A 175 38.19 -26.33 -5.37
CA ASP A 175 37.92 -25.41 -6.47
C ASP A 175 36.45 -25.44 -6.90
N ASN A 176 35.76 -26.58 -6.73
CA ASN A 176 34.37 -26.70 -7.13
C ASN A 176 33.43 -26.00 -6.13
N ILE A 177 33.71 -26.13 -4.83
CA ILE A 177 32.97 -25.46 -3.75
C ILE A 177 33.16 -23.94 -3.85
N SER A 178 34.40 -23.48 -4.05
CA SER A 178 34.71 -22.05 -4.22
C SER A 178 34.03 -21.44 -5.45
N ARG A 179 33.99 -22.17 -6.57
CA ARG A 179 33.32 -21.73 -7.80
C ARG A 179 31.80 -21.63 -7.62
N THR A 180 31.20 -22.56 -6.91
CA THR A 180 29.78 -22.54 -6.62
C THR A 180 29.40 -21.38 -5.69
N ILE A 181 30.16 -21.15 -4.62
CA ILE A 181 29.98 -19.99 -3.72
C ILE A 181 30.02 -18.67 -4.51
N ASN A 182 31.00 -18.50 -5.40
CA ASN A 182 31.13 -17.28 -6.20
C ASN A 182 29.97 -17.07 -7.19
N LYS A 183 29.47 -18.14 -7.83
CA LYS A 183 28.30 -18.04 -8.72
C LYS A 183 27.04 -17.64 -7.96
N THR A 184 26.84 -18.22 -6.78
CA THR A 184 25.69 -17.91 -5.92
C THR A 184 25.74 -16.46 -5.46
N ALA A 185 26.91 -15.97 -5.02
CA ALA A 185 27.11 -14.56 -4.64
C ALA A 185 26.79 -13.58 -5.78
N LEU A 186 27.25 -13.86 -7.01
CA LEU A 186 26.97 -13.02 -8.18
C LEU A 186 25.47 -12.95 -8.53
N ILE A 187 24.74 -14.05 -8.35
CA ILE A 187 23.30 -14.06 -8.59
C ILE A 187 22.59 -13.26 -7.49
N THR A 188 22.98 -13.43 -6.22
CA THR A 188 22.45 -12.65 -5.11
C THR A 188 22.70 -11.14 -5.28
N GLU A 189 23.87 -10.75 -5.79
CA GLU A 189 24.19 -9.35 -6.07
C GLU A 189 23.31 -8.75 -7.17
N LYS A 190 23.11 -9.47 -8.29
CA LYS A 190 22.20 -9.04 -9.36
C LYS A 190 20.77 -8.88 -8.87
N MET A 191 20.35 -9.78 -8.00
CA MET A 191 19.03 -9.80 -7.40
C MET A 191 18.81 -8.61 -6.45
N LEU A 192 19.81 -8.27 -5.63
CA LEU A 192 19.84 -7.07 -4.77
C LEU A 192 19.77 -5.78 -5.58
N ASN A 193 20.56 -5.68 -6.65
CA ASN A 193 20.55 -4.49 -7.50
C ASN A 193 19.20 -4.31 -8.20
N THR A 194 18.56 -5.40 -8.64
CA THR A 194 17.23 -5.37 -9.26
C THR A 194 16.13 -4.95 -8.27
N ALA A 195 16.23 -5.39 -7.01
CA ALA A 195 15.28 -5.01 -5.97
C ALA A 195 15.46 -3.56 -5.47
N ASN A 196 16.68 -3.00 -5.59
CA ASN A 196 16.99 -1.62 -5.21
C ASN A 196 16.68 -0.59 -6.31
N THR A 197 16.49 -1.02 -7.57
CA THR A 197 16.12 -0.12 -8.67
C THR A 197 14.65 0.28 -8.58
N VAL A 198 14.42 1.57 -8.28
CA VAL A 198 13.09 2.20 -8.19
C VAL A 198 12.42 2.39 -9.57
N ASP A 199 13.20 2.32 -10.65
CA ASP A 199 12.74 2.60 -12.03
C ASP A 199 12.04 1.42 -12.73
N ASN A 200 12.18 0.18 -12.22
CA ASN A 200 11.56 -0.99 -12.83
C ASN A 200 10.13 -1.21 -12.30
N GLY A 201 9.21 -1.59 -13.17
CA GLY A 201 7.83 -1.93 -12.77
C GLY A 201 7.81 -3.14 -11.84
N TYR A 202 6.84 -3.20 -10.90
CA TYR A 202 6.69 -4.31 -9.96
C TYR A 202 6.71 -5.70 -10.64
N GLU A 203 6.06 -5.82 -11.80
CA GLU A 203 6.01 -7.06 -12.59
C GLU A 203 7.39 -7.49 -13.11
N GLU A 204 8.18 -6.54 -13.61
CA GLU A 204 9.54 -6.79 -14.10
C GLU A 204 10.50 -7.17 -12.97
N ILE A 205 10.33 -6.55 -11.80
CA ILE A 205 11.06 -6.91 -10.58
C ILE A 205 10.74 -8.36 -10.19
N GLN A 206 9.46 -8.75 -10.19
CA GLN A 206 9.02 -10.11 -9.86
C GLN A 206 9.54 -11.15 -10.84
N GLU A 207 9.43 -10.91 -12.15
CA GLU A 207 9.86 -11.85 -13.19
C GLU A 207 11.36 -12.14 -13.10
N ASN A 208 12.18 -11.08 -13.00
CA ASN A 208 13.63 -11.23 -12.88
C ASN A 208 14.01 -11.98 -11.60
N ILE A 209 13.32 -11.71 -10.50
CA ILE A 209 13.56 -12.33 -9.20
C ILE A 209 13.23 -13.82 -9.20
N GLU A 210 12.13 -14.22 -9.84
CA GLU A 210 11.76 -15.62 -9.93
C GLU A 210 12.78 -16.42 -10.77
N ASN A 211 13.24 -15.83 -11.88
CA ASN A 211 14.33 -16.39 -12.68
C ASN A 211 15.62 -16.57 -11.85
N TYR A 212 16.00 -15.57 -11.05
CA TYR A 212 17.17 -15.69 -10.18
C TYR A 212 17.00 -16.77 -9.10
N LYS A 213 15.79 -16.97 -8.54
CA LYS A 213 15.53 -18.07 -7.59
C LYS A 213 15.70 -19.44 -8.25
N GLU A 214 15.21 -19.62 -9.47
CA GLU A 214 15.40 -20.87 -10.22
C GLU A 214 16.88 -21.16 -10.46
N GLN A 215 17.66 -20.14 -10.85
CA GLN A 215 19.11 -20.27 -11.02
C GLN A 215 19.83 -20.63 -9.72
N LEU A 216 19.47 -20.01 -8.60
CA LEU A 216 20.02 -20.33 -7.28
C LEU A 216 19.71 -21.77 -6.89
N ASN A 217 18.47 -22.21 -7.04
CA ASN A 217 18.06 -23.58 -6.72
C ASN A 217 18.80 -24.62 -7.59
N TYR A 218 18.98 -24.34 -8.89
CA TYR A 218 19.75 -25.21 -9.77
C TYR A 218 21.20 -25.37 -9.30
N ILE A 219 21.86 -24.27 -8.94
CA ILE A 219 23.25 -24.28 -8.48
C ILE A 219 23.41 -24.98 -7.14
N LEU A 220 22.48 -24.77 -6.21
CA LEU A 220 22.50 -25.41 -4.89
C LEU A 220 22.28 -26.92 -4.97
N ASN A 221 21.54 -27.41 -5.96
CA ASN A 221 21.29 -28.85 -6.19
C ASN A 221 22.44 -29.57 -6.92
N GLN A 222 23.50 -28.86 -7.33
CA GLN A 222 24.68 -29.41 -8.00
C GLN A 222 25.83 -29.72 -7.03
N ILE A 223 25.62 -29.47 -5.74
CA ILE A 223 26.55 -29.74 -4.63
C ILE A 223 26.04 -30.96 -3.87
#